data_AF-A0A1R1XP33-F1
#
_entry.id   AF-A0A1R1XP33-F1
#
_cell.length_a   1.000
_cell.length_b   1.000
_cell.length_c   1.000
_cell.angle_alpha   90.00
_cell.angle_beta   90.00
_cell.angle_gamma   90.00
#
_symmetry.space_group_name_H-M   'P 1'
#
loop_
_entity.id
_entity.type
_entity.pdbx_description
1 polymer ?
#
loop_
_entity_poly.entity_id
_entity_poly.type
_entity_poly.pdbx_seq_one_letter_code
_entity_poly.pdbx_strand_id
1 'polypeptide(L)'
;MKIIADQLISNDSKKIWNTIKSYTGNSFQIISDGPVNVLWSDISQALTETPNKKAPGADGVTSEVWKLVMAEPIPTSPLAKLIQKIINIMYDTGDIPKFLEASTVAPVPK
;
A
#
# COMPACT_ATOMS: atom_id res chain seq x y z
N MET A 1 -1.52 4.76 22.24
CA MET A 1 -2.08 3.66 21.41
C MET A 1 -3.47 3.94 20.81
N LYS A 2 -4.38 4.69 21.47
CA LYS A 2 -5.73 4.99 20.95
C LYS A 2 -5.75 5.77 19.60
N ILE A 3 -4.79 6.67 19.41
CA ILE A 3 -4.69 7.55 18.23
C ILE A 3 -4.49 6.80 16.90
N ILE A 4 -3.72 5.69 16.91
CA ILE A 4 -3.44 4.93 15.69
C ILE A 4 -4.68 4.17 15.21
N ALA A 5 -5.44 3.58 16.15
CA ALA A 5 -6.69 2.90 15.83
C ALA A 5 -7.72 3.87 15.22
N ASP A 6 -7.87 5.07 15.81
CA ASP A 6 -8.82 6.08 15.32
C ASP A 6 -8.45 6.61 13.93
N GLN A 7 -7.16 6.69 13.60
CA GLN A 7 -6.66 7.05 12.27
C GLN A 7 -6.82 5.92 11.24
N LEU A 8 -6.62 4.67 11.66
CA LEU A 8 -6.87 3.49 10.82
C LEU A 8 -8.38 3.36 10.49
N ILE A 9 -9.25 3.70 11.45
CA ILE A 9 -10.70 3.71 11.27
C ILE A 9 -11.15 4.80 10.28
N SER A 10 -10.46 5.93 10.19
CA SER A 10 -10.84 7.02 9.28
C SER A 10 -10.48 6.77 7.81
N ASN A 11 -9.73 5.71 7.49
CA ASN A 11 -9.26 5.36 6.13
C ASN A 11 -8.65 6.54 5.34
N ASP A 12 -8.04 7.49 6.05
CA ASP A 12 -7.39 8.65 5.44
C ASP A 12 -5.95 8.26 5.13
N SER A 13 -5.71 7.86 3.87
CA SER A 13 -4.43 7.34 3.42
C SER A 13 -3.28 8.31 3.66
N LYS A 14 -3.50 9.62 3.48
CA LYS A 14 -2.51 10.67 3.78
C LYS A 14 -2.16 10.71 5.25
N LYS A 15 -3.18 10.68 6.12
CA LYS A 15 -2.98 10.74 7.58
C LYS A 15 -2.29 9.49 8.11
N ILE A 16 -2.66 8.32 7.60
CA ILE A 16 -2.03 7.04 7.93
C ILE A 16 -0.56 7.06 7.49
N TRP A 17 -0.28 7.48 6.26
CA TRP A 17 1.09 7.55 5.74
C TRP A 17 1.95 8.56 6.49
N ASN A 18 1.46 9.76 6.78
CA ASN A 18 2.19 10.74 7.58
C ASN A 18 2.50 10.22 8.98
N THR A 19 1.61 9.42 9.54
CA THR A 19 1.82 8.76 10.83
C THR A 19 2.91 7.70 10.71
N ILE A 20 2.86 6.81 9.71
CA ILE A 20 3.94 5.84 9.47
C ILE A 20 5.28 6.56 9.26
N LYS A 21 5.31 7.58 8.40
CA LYS A 21 6.49 8.40 8.09
C LYS A 21 7.05 9.11 9.32
N SER A 22 6.23 9.53 10.29
CA SER A 22 6.77 10.16 11.51
C SER A 22 7.48 9.15 12.42
N TYR A 23 7.08 7.88 12.41
CA TYR A 23 7.75 6.80 13.13
C TYR A 23 8.94 6.22 12.37
N THR A 24 8.89 6.20 11.02
CA THR A 24 9.90 5.52 10.20
C THR A 24 10.85 6.47 9.45
N GLY A 25 10.52 7.76 9.35
CA GLY A 25 11.21 8.75 8.53
C GLY A 25 12.66 9.01 8.92
N ASN A 26 12.99 8.93 10.22
CA ASN A 26 14.38 8.98 10.68
C ASN A 26 15.11 7.64 10.51
N SER A 27 14.36 6.53 10.43
CA SER A 27 14.94 5.20 10.33
C SER A 27 15.20 4.76 8.88
N PHE A 28 14.55 5.35 7.87
CA PHE A 28 14.89 5.08 6.45
C PHE A 28 16.35 5.35 6.10
N GLN A 29 17.03 6.29 6.78
CA GLN A 29 18.46 6.55 6.61
C GLN A 29 19.36 5.66 7.49
N ILE A 30 18.84 5.07 8.57
CA ILE A 30 19.64 4.43 9.62
C ILE A 30 19.53 2.90 9.59
N ILE A 31 18.45 2.32 9.06
CA ILE A 31 18.26 0.84 9.07
C ILE A 31 19.05 0.16 7.94
N SER A 32 19.69 0.91 7.04
CA SER A 32 20.37 0.31 5.89
C SER A 32 21.72 0.97 5.63
N ASP A 33 22.78 0.19 5.80
CA ASP A 33 24.13 0.51 5.33
C ASP A 33 24.24 0.50 3.77
N GLY A 34 23.12 0.64 3.05
CA GLY A 34 23.04 0.60 1.58
C GLY A 34 21.66 0.99 1.03
N PRO A 35 21.44 0.96 -0.30
CA PRO A 35 20.13 1.18 -0.88
C PRO A 35 19.19 0.03 -0.47
N VAL A 36 18.11 0.33 0.26
CA VAL A 36 17.07 -0.67 0.53
C VAL A 36 16.32 -0.92 -0.77
N ASN A 37 16.43 -2.13 -1.29
CA ASN A 37 15.76 -2.52 -2.52
C ASN A 37 14.46 -3.22 -2.17
N VAL A 38 13.32 -2.68 -2.62
CA VAL A 38 12.02 -3.32 -2.39
C VAL A 38 11.90 -4.56 -3.29
N LEU A 39 11.93 -5.74 -2.69
CA LEU A 39 11.84 -7.00 -3.43
C LEU A 39 10.39 -7.32 -3.81
N TRP A 40 10.21 -7.86 -5.02
CA TRP A 40 8.92 -8.35 -5.48
C TRP A 40 8.35 -9.47 -4.59
N SER A 41 9.20 -10.29 -3.98
CA SER A 41 8.79 -11.30 -3.01
C SER A 41 8.08 -10.69 -1.81
N ASP A 42 8.57 -9.54 -1.33
CA ASP A 42 8.02 -8.88 -0.14
C ASP A 42 6.66 -8.24 -0.48
N ILE A 43 6.56 -7.64 -1.67
CA ILE A 43 5.30 -7.08 -2.18
C ILE A 43 4.26 -8.19 -2.38
N SER A 44 4.64 -9.27 -3.07
CA SER A 44 3.71 -10.37 -3.37
C SER A 44 3.25 -11.08 -2.11
N GLN A 45 4.13 -11.29 -1.13
CA GLN A 45 3.75 -11.80 0.19
C GLN A 45 2.75 -10.87 0.90
N ALA A 46 3.03 -9.56 0.97
CA ALA A 46 2.12 -8.61 1.62
C ALA A 46 0.72 -8.56 0.95
N LEU A 47 0.67 -8.71 -0.37
CA LEU A 47 -0.60 -8.83 -1.09
C LEU A 47 -1.36 -10.11 -0.69
N THR A 48 -0.67 -11.25 -0.47
CA THR A 48 -1.31 -12.52 -0.07
C THR A 48 -1.91 -12.48 1.32
N GLU A 49 -1.33 -11.68 2.23
CA GLU A 49 -1.80 -11.50 3.60
C GLU A 49 -3.06 -10.61 3.66
N THR A 50 -3.42 -9.96 2.55
CA THR A 50 -4.65 -9.16 2.47
C THR A 50 -5.88 -10.08 2.57
N PRO A 51 -6.89 -9.78 3.42
CA PRO A 51 -8.06 -10.63 3.60
C PRO A 51 -8.81 -10.92 2.29
N ASN A 52 -8.68 -12.16 1.80
CA ASN A 52 -9.40 -12.65 0.63
C ASN A 52 -10.91 -12.81 0.97
N LYS A 53 -11.80 -12.45 0.02
CA LYS A 53 -13.28 -12.54 0.11
C LYS A 53 -14.02 -11.34 0.73
N LYS A 54 -13.43 -10.15 0.79
CA LYS A 54 -14.23 -8.93 1.01
C LYS A 54 -15.03 -8.62 -0.26
N ALA A 55 -16.27 -8.16 -0.08
CA ALA A 55 -17.07 -7.64 -1.19
C ALA A 55 -16.27 -6.53 -1.92
N PRO A 56 -16.42 -6.40 -3.25
CA PRO A 56 -15.80 -5.30 -3.98
C PRO A 56 -16.09 -3.96 -3.30
N GLY A 57 -15.10 -3.07 -3.31
CA GLY A 57 -15.28 -1.71 -2.83
C GLY A 57 -16.32 -0.96 -3.66
N ALA A 58 -16.59 0.30 -3.29
CA ALA A 58 -17.45 1.17 -4.10
C ALA A 58 -16.91 1.40 -5.53
N ASP A 59 -15.63 1.08 -5.76
CA ASP A 59 -14.95 1.08 -7.06
C ASP A 59 -15.19 -0.20 -7.88
N GLY A 60 -15.88 -1.20 -7.34
CA GLY A 60 -16.12 -2.49 -7.99
C GLY A 60 -14.90 -3.41 -8.07
N VAL A 61 -13.76 -3.00 -7.49
CA VAL A 61 -12.52 -3.77 -7.55
C VAL A 61 -12.57 -4.86 -6.47
N THR A 62 -12.54 -6.11 -6.91
CA THR A 62 -12.55 -7.27 -6.02
C THR A 62 -11.13 -7.63 -5.58
N SER A 63 -10.98 -8.24 -4.40
CA SER A 63 -9.68 -8.72 -3.87
C SER A 63 -8.98 -9.73 -4.79
N GLU A 64 -9.74 -10.33 -5.72
CA GLU A 64 -9.30 -11.26 -6.75
C GLU A 64 -8.33 -10.63 -7.74
N VAL A 65 -8.36 -9.31 -7.95
CA VAL A 65 -7.42 -8.62 -8.85
C VAL A 65 -5.97 -8.81 -8.37
N TRP A 66 -5.75 -8.85 -7.06
CA TRP A 66 -4.42 -9.13 -6.49
C TRP A 66 -3.96 -10.56 -6.82
N LYS A 67 -4.87 -11.53 -6.94
CA LYS A 67 -4.50 -12.94 -7.23
C LYS A 67 -3.85 -13.10 -8.59
N LEU A 68 -4.15 -12.20 -9.53
CA LEU A 68 -3.56 -12.20 -10.86
C LEU A 68 -2.05 -11.91 -10.83
N VAL A 69 -1.58 -11.14 -9.85
CA VAL A 69 -0.16 -10.76 -9.74
C VAL A 69 0.62 -11.57 -8.71
N MET A 70 -0.03 -12.08 -7.67
CA MET A 70 0.65 -12.82 -6.58
C MET A 70 1.30 -14.14 -7.01
N ALA A 71 0.85 -14.73 -8.13
CA ALA A 71 1.43 -15.96 -8.67
C ALA A 71 2.70 -15.72 -9.50
N GLU A 72 3.03 -14.46 -9.82
CA GLU A 72 4.19 -14.14 -10.65
C GLU A 72 5.48 -14.19 -9.80
N PRO A 73 6.51 -14.98 -10.18
CA PRO A 73 7.79 -14.98 -9.46
C PRO A 73 8.57 -13.68 -9.65
N ILE A 74 8.26 -12.93 -10.71
CA ILE A 74 8.84 -11.62 -11.06
C ILE A 74 7.74 -10.73 -11.67
N PRO A 75 7.76 -9.40 -11.52
CA PRO A 75 6.68 -8.53 -11.97
C PRO A 75 6.73 -8.36 -13.49
N THR A 76 6.00 -9.23 -14.20
CA THR A 76 6.01 -9.29 -15.66
C THR A 76 4.77 -8.67 -16.28
N SER A 77 3.60 -8.88 -15.68
CA SER A 77 2.35 -8.31 -16.17
C SER A 77 2.34 -6.78 -16.01
N PRO A 78 1.54 -6.06 -16.84
CA PRO A 78 1.38 -4.62 -16.70
C PRO A 78 0.95 -4.19 -15.29
N LEU A 79 0.09 -4.97 -14.64
CA LEU A 79 -0.38 -4.69 -13.29
C LEU A 79 0.74 -4.90 -12.25
N ALA A 80 1.48 -6.01 -12.32
CA ALA A 80 2.59 -6.28 -11.41
C ALA A 80 3.70 -5.20 -11.53
N LYS A 81 4.03 -4.80 -12.76
CA LYS A 81 4.97 -3.71 -13.04
C LYS A 81 4.47 -2.37 -12.50
N LEU A 82 3.19 -2.08 -12.64
CA LEU A 82 2.58 -0.87 -12.10
C LEU A 82 2.66 -0.83 -10.58
N ILE A 83 2.32 -1.93 -9.90
CA ILE A 83 2.39 -2.07 -8.44
C ILE A 83 3.83 -1.84 -7.97
N GLN A 84 4.81 -2.57 -8.52
CA GLN A 84 6.22 -2.40 -8.17
C GLN A 84 6.69 -0.95 -8.37
N LYS A 85 6.30 -0.31 -9.48
CA LYS A 85 6.67 1.08 -9.77
C LYS A 85 6.09 2.06 -8.74
N ILE A 86 4.82 1.89 -8.36
CA ILE A 86 4.18 2.74 -7.34
C ILE A 86 4.89 2.58 -5.99
N ILE A 87 5.16 1.34 -5.58
CA ILE A 87 5.84 1.06 -4.31
C ILE A 87 7.25 1.65 -4.30
N ASN A 88 8.01 1.50 -5.38
CA ASN A 88 9.34 2.09 -5.48
C ASN A 88 9.28 3.62 -5.38
N ILE A 89 8.33 4.27 -6.07
CA ILE A 89 8.14 5.73 -5.94
C ILE A 89 7.86 6.12 -4.48
N MET A 90 6.95 5.41 -3.80
CA MET A 90 6.62 5.68 -2.39
C MET A 90 7.83 5.46 -1.47
N TYR A 91 8.64 4.45 -1.75
CA TYR A 91 9.84 4.13 -0.98
C TYR A 91 10.94 5.18 -1.18
N ASP A 92 11.24 5.52 -2.43
CA ASP A 92 12.30 6.47 -2.80
C ASP A 92 11.99 7.91 -2.36
N THR A 93 10.72 8.32 -2.46
CA THR A 93 10.30 9.69 -2.15
C THR A 93 9.82 9.86 -0.71
N GLY A 94 9.39 8.77 -0.07
CA GLY A 94 8.67 8.81 1.19
C GLY A 94 7.31 9.51 1.10
N ASP A 95 6.74 9.68 -0.09
CA ASP A 95 5.48 10.39 -0.34
C ASP A 95 4.47 9.52 -1.09
N ILE A 96 3.17 9.73 -0.83
CA ILE A 96 2.10 9.11 -1.63
C ILE A 96 1.99 9.85 -2.97
N PRO A 97 2.01 9.15 -4.12
CA PRO A 97 1.75 9.77 -5.41
C PRO A 97 0.39 10.48 -5.44
N LYS A 98 0.35 11.71 -6.00
CA LYS A 98 -0.86 12.55 -6.06
C LYS A 98 -2.12 11.85 -6.59
N PHE A 99 -1.95 10.93 -7.54
CA PHE A 99 -3.06 10.18 -8.13
C PHE A 99 -3.65 9.10 -7.21
N LEU A 100 -3.01 8.78 -6.08
CA LEU A 100 -3.50 7.87 -5.03
C LEU A 100 -4.09 8.61 -3.82
N GLU A 101 -4.14 9.95 -3.85
CA GLU A 101 -4.64 10.76 -2.74
C GLU A 101 -6.18 10.78 -2.64
N ALA A 102 -6.87 10.37 -3.70
CA ALA A 102 -8.33 10.38 -3.77
C ALA A 102 -8.90 9.04 -3.30
N SER A 103 -9.08 8.88 -1.99
CA SER A 103 -9.97 7.84 -1.46
C SER A 103 -11.40 8.35 -1.55
N THR A 104 -12.20 7.80 -2.46
CA THR A 104 -13.63 8.10 -2.54
C THR A 104 -14.34 7.49 -1.34
N VAL A 105 -14.61 8.33 -0.32
CA VAL A 105 -15.47 7.95 0.80
C VAL A 105 -16.90 7.84 0.29
N ALA A 106 -17.36 6.61 0.05
CA ALA A 106 -18.76 6.35 -0.19
C ALA A 106 -19.55 6.52 1.13
N PRO A 107 -20.62 7.32 1.16
CA PRO A 107 -21.45 7.42 2.35
C PRO A 107 -22.10 6.06 2.64
N VAL A 108 -21.88 5.54 3.84
CA VAL A 108 -22.56 4.32 4.31
C VAL A 108 -24.01 4.69 4.66
N PRO A 109 -25.02 4.06 4.04
CA PRO A 109 -26.42 4.25 4.43
C PRO A 109 -26.61 3.83 5.88
N LYS A 110 -27.26 4.69 6.69
CA LYS A 110 -27.68 4.37 8.05
C LYS A 110 -28.97 3.57 8.05
#